data_AF-A0A3C0JJI2-F1
#
_entry.id   AF-A0A3C0JJI2-F1
#
_cell.length_a   1.000
_cell.length_b   1.000
_cell.length_c   1.000
_cell.angle_alpha   90.00
_cell.angle_beta   90.00
_cell.angle_gamma   90.00
#
_symmetry.space_group_name_H-M   'P 1'
#
loop_
_entity.id
_entity.type
_entity.pdbx_description
1 polymer ?
#
loop_
_entity_poly.entity_id
_entity_poly.type
_entity_poly.pdbx_seq_one_letter_code
_entity_poly.pdbx_strand_id
1 'polypeptide(L)'
;DQRDFEFARKYGLKIQQVVTSDETNEIDISKQAFTGKGTLINSGEFNGLSFQQAFDAIAQSLKDKGKGEKTVNYRLRDWGISRQRYWGTPVPVIYCEACGTVPVPDEQLPVVLPKEVSLEGVGSPLAQHEAFMKADCPTCGGKAKRETDTFDTFMESS
;
A
#
# COMPACT_ATOMS: atom_id res chain seq x y z
N ASP A 1 -20.90 4.16 6.18
CA ASP A 1 -19.53 4.70 6.30
C ASP A 1 -19.64 6.20 6.57
N GLN A 2 -18.86 6.73 7.51
CA GLN A 2 -18.92 8.15 7.90
C GLN A 2 -18.34 9.09 6.82
N ARG A 3 -17.29 8.67 6.12
CA ARG A 3 -16.66 9.45 5.03
C ARG A 3 -17.64 9.59 3.87
N ASP A 4 -18.36 8.52 3.54
CA ASP A 4 -19.38 8.53 2.49
C ASP A 4 -20.58 9.42 2.86
N PHE A 5 -20.98 9.44 4.14
CA PHE A 5 -22.05 10.32 4.63
C PHE A 5 -21.70 11.79 4.48
N GLU A 6 -20.49 12.19 4.90
CA GLU A 6 -20.00 13.57 4.76
C GLU A 6 -19.93 13.98 3.28
N PHE A 7 -19.44 13.07 2.43
CA PHE A 7 -19.40 13.28 0.99
C PHE A 7 -20.82 13.46 0.42
N ALA A 8 -21.74 12.55 0.72
CA ALA A 8 -23.12 12.61 0.25
C ALA A 8 -23.83 13.90 0.70
N ARG A 9 -23.64 14.32 1.95
CA ARG A 9 -24.17 15.58 2.48
C ARG A 9 -23.64 16.78 1.73
N LYS A 10 -22.33 16.84 1.49
CA LYS A 10 -21.68 17.95 0.79
C LYS A 10 -22.21 18.11 -0.64
N TYR A 11 -22.52 17.02 -1.32
CA TYR A 11 -22.92 17.03 -2.73
C TYR A 11 -24.42 16.78 -2.96
N GLY A 12 -25.24 16.74 -1.90
CA GLY A 12 -26.68 16.52 -2.01
C GLY A 12 -27.05 15.15 -2.58
N LEU A 13 -26.22 14.12 -2.36
CA LEU A 13 -26.51 12.76 -2.80
C LEU A 13 -27.52 12.09 -1.87
N LYS A 14 -28.31 11.16 -2.42
CA LYS A 14 -29.31 10.39 -1.66
C LYS A 14 -28.63 9.54 -0.58
N ILE A 15 -29.10 9.65 0.65
CA ILE A 15 -28.70 8.80 1.78
C ILE A 15 -29.85 7.84 2.05
N GLN A 16 -29.58 6.52 2.00
CA GLN A 16 -30.59 5.48 2.23
C GLN A 16 -30.13 4.56 3.36
N GLN A 17 -30.98 4.43 4.38
CA GLN A 17 -30.74 3.51 5.48
C GLN A 17 -31.07 2.08 5.08
N VAL A 18 -30.11 1.19 5.28
CA VAL A 18 -30.25 -0.25 5.03
C VAL A 18 -29.93 -1.11 6.26
N VAL A 19 -29.49 -0.50 7.35
CA VAL A 19 -29.21 -1.17 8.63
C VAL A 19 -29.98 -0.46 9.74
N THR A 20 -30.65 -1.24 10.59
CA THR A 20 -31.21 -0.77 11.86
C THR A 20 -30.42 -1.34 13.03
N SER A 21 -30.44 -0.67 14.18
CA SER A 21 -29.85 -1.21 15.41
C SER A 21 -30.79 -2.27 15.99
N ASP A 22 -30.22 -3.27 16.66
CA ASP A 22 -31.00 -4.27 17.38
C ASP A 22 -31.50 -3.74 18.75
N GLU A 23 -31.00 -2.57 19.17
CA GLU A 23 -31.47 -1.83 20.34
C GLU A 23 -32.65 -0.90 19.99
N THR A 24 -33.44 -0.53 20.99
CA THR A 24 -34.58 0.41 20.88
C THR A 24 -34.17 1.86 20.57
N ASN A 25 -32.88 2.14 20.36
CA ASN A 25 -32.40 3.48 20.04
C ASN A 25 -32.64 3.78 18.56
N GLU A 26 -33.43 4.82 18.27
CA GLU A 26 -33.67 5.28 16.90
C GLU A 26 -32.36 5.75 16.25
N ILE A 27 -32.07 5.22 15.05
CA ILE A 27 -30.94 5.68 14.25
C ILE A 27 -31.34 6.95 13.49
N ASP A 28 -30.76 8.07 13.89
CA ASP A 28 -30.91 9.34 13.18
C ASP A 28 -29.85 9.49 12.06
N ILE A 29 -30.20 8.99 10.87
CA ILE A 29 -29.35 9.11 9.67
C ILE A 29 -29.21 10.55 9.16
N SER A 30 -29.89 11.53 9.77
CA SER A 30 -29.72 12.94 9.40
C SER A 30 -28.45 13.55 10.01
N LYS A 31 -27.97 13.00 11.13
CA LYS A 31 -26.83 13.56 11.87
C LYS A 31 -25.49 12.93 11.48
N GLN A 32 -25.45 11.60 11.38
CA GLN A 32 -24.21 10.86 11.12
C GLN A 32 -24.50 9.47 10.53
N ALA A 33 -23.47 8.82 10.01
CA ALA A 33 -23.57 7.44 9.57
C ALA A 33 -23.66 6.49 10.77
N PHE A 34 -24.58 5.53 10.72
CA PHE A 34 -24.53 4.38 11.60
C PHE A 34 -23.42 3.42 11.14
N THR A 35 -22.47 3.10 12.03
CA THR A 35 -21.31 2.24 11.75
C THR A 35 -21.33 0.93 12.54
N GLY A 36 -22.32 0.75 13.41
CA GLY A 36 -22.54 -0.50 14.13
C GLY A 36 -23.02 -1.63 13.23
N LYS A 37 -23.01 -2.84 13.78
CA LYS A 37 -23.68 -4.00 13.19
C LYS A 37 -25.13 -4.04 13.68
N GLY A 38 -26.03 -4.54 12.85
CA GLY A 38 -27.44 -4.71 13.20
C GLY A 38 -28.18 -5.48 12.12
N THR A 39 -29.48 -5.30 12.07
CA THR A 39 -30.38 -6.03 11.18
C THR A 39 -30.63 -5.26 9.87
N LEU A 40 -30.72 -5.96 8.74
CA LEU A 40 -31.00 -5.33 7.45
C LEU A 40 -32.46 -4.90 7.29
N ILE A 41 -32.64 -3.69 6.77
CA ILE A 41 -33.92 -3.11 6.33
C ILE A 41 -33.77 -2.55 4.90
N ASN A 42 -34.87 -2.28 4.20
CA ASN A 42 -34.86 -1.72 2.85
C ASN A 42 -33.93 -2.45 1.84
N SER A 43 -33.76 -3.76 2.00
CA SER A 43 -32.76 -4.60 1.33
C SER A 43 -33.36 -5.82 0.60
N GLY A 44 -34.67 -5.81 0.31
CA GLY A 44 -35.34 -6.85 -0.47
C GLY A 44 -35.34 -8.23 0.20
N GLU A 45 -34.84 -9.25 -0.50
CA GLU A 45 -34.75 -10.65 -0.02
C GLU A 45 -33.87 -10.82 1.23
N PHE A 46 -33.03 -9.84 1.56
CA PHE A 46 -32.11 -9.88 2.70
C PHE A 46 -32.65 -9.18 3.96
N ASN A 47 -33.87 -8.63 3.91
CA ASN A 47 -34.50 -7.97 5.06
C ASN A 47 -34.63 -8.91 6.26
N GLY A 48 -34.37 -8.39 7.47
CA GLY A 48 -34.48 -9.15 8.72
C GLY A 48 -33.27 -10.02 9.05
N LEU A 49 -32.26 -10.10 8.18
CA LEU A 49 -31.02 -10.82 8.46
C LEU A 49 -30.10 -10.00 9.39
N SER A 50 -29.51 -10.67 10.38
CA SER A 50 -28.42 -10.12 11.18
C SER A 50 -27.16 -9.92 10.34
N PHE A 51 -26.21 -9.13 10.83
CA PHE A 51 -24.96 -8.85 10.11
C PHE A 51 -24.27 -10.08 9.51
N GLN A 52 -24.07 -11.15 10.29
CA GLN A 52 -23.33 -12.32 9.81
C GLN A 52 -24.14 -13.09 8.76
N GLN A 53 -25.43 -13.29 9.01
CA GLN A 53 -26.33 -13.95 8.05
C GLN A 53 -26.43 -13.17 6.74
N ALA A 54 -26.58 -11.85 6.83
CA ALA A 54 -26.61 -10.94 5.68
C ALA A 54 -25.31 -10.98 4.88
N PHE A 55 -24.16 -10.93 5.56
CA PHE A 55 -22.84 -11.01 4.93
C PHE A 55 -22.71 -12.31 4.11
N ASP A 56 -23.07 -13.45 4.71
CA ASP A 56 -22.97 -14.74 4.04
C ASP A 56 -23.99 -14.90 2.90
N ALA A 57 -25.24 -14.49 3.09
CA ALA A 57 -26.29 -14.58 2.08
C ALA A 57 -26.02 -13.69 0.87
N ILE A 58 -25.59 -12.44 1.08
CA ILE A 58 -25.27 -11.50 -0.01
C ILE A 58 -24.03 -11.99 -0.77
N ALA A 59 -22.98 -12.45 -0.05
CA ALA A 59 -21.79 -12.99 -0.70
C ALA A 59 -22.10 -14.21 -1.56
N GLN A 60 -22.97 -15.12 -1.08
CA GLN A 60 -23.39 -16.29 -1.86
C GLN A 60 -24.22 -15.87 -3.09
N SER A 61 -25.18 -14.96 -2.93
CA SER A 61 -26.00 -14.44 -4.04
C SER A 61 -25.15 -13.76 -5.13
N LEU A 62 -24.13 -12.99 -4.74
CA LEU A 62 -23.18 -12.37 -5.67
C LEU A 62 -22.31 -13.41 -6.39
N LYS A 63 -21.87 -14.45 -5.67
CA LYS A 63 -21.09 -15.55 -6.25
C LYS A 63 -21.90 -16.34 -7.28
N ASP A 64 -23.13 -16.72 -6.95
CA ASP A 64 -24.01 -17.48 -7.85
C ASP A 64 -24.35 -16.71 -9.13
N LYS A 65 -24.36 -15.37 -9.06
CA LYS A 65 -24.56 -14.46 -10.20
C LYS A 65 -23.28 -14.14 -10.97
N GLY A 66 -22.12 -14.64 -10.53
CA GLY A 66 -20.81 -14.30 -11.13
C GLY A 66 -20.43 -12.83 -10.97
N LYS A 67 -20.92 -12.15 -9.92
CA LYS A 67 -20.75 -10.71 -9.68
C LYS A 67 -19.84 -10.37 -8.50
N GLY A 68 -19.28 -11.37 -7.83
CA GLY A 68 -18.34 -11.16 -6.74
C GLY A 68 -17.95 -12.44 -6.02
N GLU A 69 -16.95 -12.32 -5.16
CA GLU A 69 -16.47 -13.38 -4.29
C GLU A 69 -16.00 -12.79 -2.95
N LYS A 70 -15.81 -13.64 -1.94
CA LYS A 70 -15.24 -13.22 -0.66
C LYS A 70 -13.73 -13.02 -0.81
N THR A 71 -13.24 -11.88 -0.35
CA THR A 71 -11.80 -11.56 -0.41
C THR A 71 -11.32 -11.10 0.96
N VAL A 72 -10.17 -11.63 1.39
CA VAL A 72 -9.49 -11.18 2.61
C VAL A 72 -8.53 -10.06 2.25
N ASN A 73 -8.60 -8.95 2.98
CA ASN A 73 -7.72 -7.80 2.80
C ASN A 73 -7.08 -7.41 4.13
N TYR A 74 -5.83 -6.95 4.08
CA TYR A 74 -5.09 -6.47 5.24
C TYR A 74 -4.92 -4.96 5.19
N ARG A 75 -4.88 -4.32 6.36
CA ARG A 75 -4.41 -2.91 6.47
C ARG A 75 -2.89 -2.81 6.33
N LEU A 76 -2.17 -3.90 6.61
CA LEU A 76 -0.74 -4.00 6.36
C LEU A 76 -0.45 -3.71 4.89
N ARG A 77 0.70 -3.07 4.65
CA ARG A 77 1.23 -2.75 3.34
C ARG A 77 2.63 -3.32 3.25
N ASP A 78 3.10 -3.52 2.03
CA ASP A 78 4.49 -3.90 1.80
C ASP A 78 5.41 -2.83 2.40
N TRP A 79 6.54 -3.27 2.93
CA TRP A 79 7.51 -2.37 3.52
C TRP A 79 8.35 -1.74 2.41
N GLY A 80 8.18 -0.43 2.23
CA GLY A 80 9.04 0.36 1.36
C GLY A 80 10.41 0.57 2.01
N ILE A 81 11.43 -0.12 1.51
CA ILE A 81 12.78 -0.14 2.11
C ILE A 81 13.73 0.91 1.53
N SER A 82 13.44 1.50 0.38
CA SER A 82 14.34 2.47 -0.27
C SER A 82 14.26 3.85 0.39
N ARG A 83 15.40 4.50 0.62
CA ARG A 83 15.51 5.85 1.18
C ARG A 83 16.43 6.69 0.30
N GLN A 84 15.94 7.85 -0.14
CA GLN A 84 16.74 8.86 -0.85
C GLN A 84 17.61 9.64 0.15
N ARG A 85 18.49 8.93 0.86
CA ARG A 85 19.41 9.45 1.87
C ARG A 85 20.77 8.83 1.62
N TYR A 86 21.83 9.54 2.02
CA TYR A 86 23.19 9.03 1.87
C TYR A 86 23.59 8.08 3.00
N TRP A 87 23.18 8.37 4.24
CA TRP A 87 23.66 7.62 5.40
C TRP A 87 22.82 6.37 5.68
N GLY A 88 23.18 5.28 5.01
CA GLY A 88 22.58 3.96 5.18
C GLY A 88 23.30 2.91 4.33
N THR A 89 22.89 1.65 4.46
CA THR A 89 23.44 0.56 3.65
C THR A 89 23.02 0.73 2.18
N PRO A 90 23.96 0.83 1.22
CA PRO A 90 23.59 0.91 -0.20
C PRO A 90 22.79 -0.30 -0.66
N VAL A 91 21.72 -0.06 -1.43
CA VAL A 91 20.92 -1.15 -2.00
C VAL A 91 21.75 -1.86 -3.08
N PRO A 92 21.97 -3.19 -3.02
CA PRO A 92 22.88 -3.93 -3.91
C PRO A 92 22.21 -4.25 -5.26
N VAL A 93 21.78 -3.19 -5.96
CA VAL A 93 21.12 -3.26 -7.27
C VAL A 93 21.90 -2.44 -8.30
N ILE A 94 21.95 -2.95 -9.53
CA ILE A 94 22.52 -2.29 -10.70
C ILE A 94 21.43 -2.19 -11.78
N TYR A 95 21.36 -1.03 -12.43
CA TYR A 95 20.49 -0.72 -13.55
C TYR A 95 21.29 -0.77 -14.86
N CYS A 96 20.94 -1.71 -15.72
CA CYS A 96 21.53 -1.88 -17.05
C CYS A 96 20.46 -1.62 -18.13
N GLU A 97 20.77 -0.84 -19.16
CA GLU A 97 19.82 -0.55 -20.24
C GLU A 97 19.41 -1.80 -21.05
N ALA A 98 20.31 -2.79 -21.16
CA ALA A 98 20.05 -4.03 -21.90
C ALA A 98 19.39 -5.13 -21.04
N CYS A 99 19.77 -5.23 -19.75
CA CYS A 99 19.36 -6.33 -18.87
C CYS A 99 18.28 -5.93 -17.84
N GLY A 100 17.99 -4.64 -17.68
CA GLY A 100 17.08 -4.12 -16.66
C GLY A 100 17.73 -4.04 -15.27
N THR A 101 16.95 -4.38 -14.24
CA THR A 101 17.37 -4.39 -12.84
C THR A 101 18.08 -5.70 -12.52
N VAL A 102 19.36 -5.63 -12.17
CA VAL A 102 20.19 -6.80 -11.85
C VAL A 102 20.79 -6.68 -10.44
N PRO A 103 20.86 -7.76 -9.66
CA PRO A 103 21.51 -7.73 -8.35
C PRO A 103 23.03 -7.64 -8.51
N VAL A 104 23.68 -7.06 -7.51
CA VAL A 104 25.15 -7.17 -7.36
C VAL A 104 25.49 -8.62 -6.99
N PRO A 105 26.47 -9.27 -7.63
CA PRO A 105 26.91 -10.62 -7.26
C PRO A 105 27.44 -10.70 -5.84
N ASP A 106 27.26 -11.85 -5.17
CA ASP A 106 27.67 -12.07 -3.78
C ASP A 106 29.17 -11.81 -3.57
N GLU A 107 30.03 -12.15 -4.54
CA GLU A 107 31.47 -11.95 -4.47
C GLU A 107 31.88 -10.48 -4.60
N GLN A 108 30.97 -9.61 -5.04
CA GLN A 108 31.17 -8.17 -5.15
C GLN A 108 30.54 -7.41 -3.98
N LEU A 109 29.95 -8.12 -3.01
CA LEU A 109 29.50 -7.54 -1.76
C LEU A 109 30.68 -7.35 -0.78
N PRO A 110 30.66 -6.30 0.06
CA PRO A 110 29.62 -5.29 0.16
C PRO A 110 29.72 -4.19 -0.92
N VAL A 111 28.57 -3.59 -1.28
CA VAL A 111 28.57 -2.29 -1.94
C VAL A 111 28.95 -1.24 -0.90
N VAL A 112 30.21 -0.81 -0.93
CA VAL A 112 30.77 0.11 0.08
C VAL A 112 30.24 1.52 -0.12
N LEU A 113 29.64 2.10 0.94
CA LEU A 113 29.23 3.50 0.96
C LEU A 113 30.49 4.41 0.92
N PRO A 114 30.61 5.34 -0.05
CA PRO A 114 31.76 6.23 -0.17
C PRO A 114 31.78 7.22 1.00
N LYS A 115 32.91 7.38 1.69
CA LYS A 115 33.02 8.25 2.89
C LYS A 115 33.30 9.72 2.57
N GLU A 116 33.97 9.97 1.44
CA GLU A 116 34.37 11.31 1.00
C GLU A 116 33.29 11.87 0.06
N VAL A 117 32.22 12.42 0.63
CA VAL A 117 31.14 13.07 -0.13
C VAL A 117 30.92 14.49 0.36
N SER A 118 30.64 15.42 -0.56
CA SER A 118 30.08 16.71 -0.17
C SER A 118 28.61 16.53 0.17
N LEU A 119 28.21 17.00 1.35
CA LEU A 119 26.81 17.02 1.81
C LEU A 119 26.11 18.34 1.46
N GLU A 120 26.75 19.20 0.67
CA GLU A 120 26.21 20.49 0.24
C GLU A 120 25.23 20.28 -0.93
N GLY A 121 23.93 20.49 -0.70
CA GLY A 121 22.92 20.44 -1.75
C GLY A 121 21.58 19.82 -1.32
N VAL A 122 20.68 19.62 -2.29
CA VAL A 122 19.38 18.96 -2.12
C VAL A 122 19.42 17.61 -2.84
N GLY A 123 19.05 16.53 -2.15
CA GLY A 123 19.03 15.16 -2.68
C GLY A 123 20.07 14.23 -2.04
N SER A 124 20.12 12.96 -2.46
CA SER A 124 21.14 12.02 -1.99
C SER A 124 22.48 12.32 -2.68
N PRO A 125 23.58 12.59 -1.93
CA PRO A 125 24.93 12.71 -2.48
C PRO A 125 25.34 11.56 -3.41
N LEU A 126 24.82 10.35 -3.19
CA LEU A 126 25.13 9.18 -4.04
C LEU A 126 24.68 9.36 -5.49
N ALA A 127 23.56 10.06 -5.71
CA ALA A 127 23.04 10.34 -7.04
C ALA A 127 23.89 11.34 -7.84
N GLN A 128 24.81 12.04 -7.18
CA GLN A 128 25.75 12.97 -7.80
C GLN A 128 27.19 12.41 -7.80
N HIS A 129 27.43 11.29 -7.12
CA HIS A 129 28.74 10.70 -6.98
C HIS A 129 29.05 9.75 -8.15
N GLU A 130 29.54 10.29 -9.27
CA GLU A 130 29.77 9.53 -10.51
C GLU A 130 30.59 8.25 -10.32
N ALA A 131 31.64 8.29 -9.49
CA ALA A 131 32.50 7.14 -9.25
C ALA A 131 31.80 6.01 -8.48
N PHE A 132 30.76 6.33 -7.71
CA PHE A 132 29.94 5.33 -7.01
C PHE A 132 28.87 4.77 -7.95
N MET A 133 28.22 5.65 -8.72
CA MET A 133 27.17 5.25 -9.65
C MET A 133 27.69 4.36 -10.79
N LYS A 134 28.87 4.63 -11.34
CA LYS A 134 29.43 3.85 -12.46
C LYS A 134 29.68 2.40 -12.04
N ALA A 135 29.07 1.46 -12.76
CA ALA A 135 29.31 0.02 -12.62
C ALA A 135 29.22 -0.66 -13.98
N ASP A 136 29.79 -1.85 -14.09
CA ASP A 136 29.56 -2.74 -15.22
C ASP A 136 28.46 -3.74 -14.88
N CYS A 137 27.63 -4.08 -15.87
CA CYS A 137 26.57 -5.05 -15.69
C CYS A 137 27.18 -6.45 -15.48
N PRO A 138 26.90 -7.14 -14.36
CA PRO A 138 27.44 -8.48 -14.13
C PRO A 138 26.91 -9.52 -15.13
N THR A 139 25.77 -9.26 -15.78
CA THR A 139 25.14 -10.19 -16.74
C THR A 139 25.73 -10.08 -18.14
N CYS A 140 26.00 -8.87 -18.63
CA CYS A 140 26.40 -8.65 -20.03
C CYS A 140 27.73 -7.90 -20.21
N GLY A 141 28.35 -7.42 -19.12
CA GLY A 141 29.58 -6.64 -19.14
C GLY A 141 29.44 -5.20 -19.67
N GLY A 142 28.24 -4.78 -20.08
CA GLY A 142 27.98 -3.43 -20.57
C GLY A 142 27.96 -2.37 -19.46
N LYS A 143 28.03 -1.09 -19.82
CA LYS A 143 27.93 0.02 -18.86
C LYS A 143 26.58 0.01 -18.14
N ALA A 144 26.61 0.22 -16.83
CA ALA A 144 25.45 0.23 -15.96
C ALA A 144 25.59 1.27 -14.86
N LYS A 145 24.54 1.43 -14.05
CA LYS A 145 24.51 2.36 -12.92
C LYS A 145 24.08 1.65 -11.64
N ARG A 146 24.76 1.86 -10.51
CA ARG A 146 24.30 1.37 -9.21
C ARG A 146 23.04 2.11 -8.75
N GLU A 147 22.21 1.45 -7.95
CA GLU A 147 21.20 2.11 -7.13
C GLU A 147 21.88 3.09 -6.16
N THR A 148 21.26 4.24 -5.97
CA THR A 148 21.75 5.37 -5.17
C THR A 148 20.92 5.60 -3.91
N ASP A 149 19.79 4.92 -3.78
CA ASP A 149 19.08 4.80 -2.52
C ASP A 149 19.81 3.87 -1.54
N THR A 150 19.60 4.12 -0.27
CA THR A 150 20.03 3.25 0.83
C THR A 150 18.83 2.53 1.43
N PHE A 151 19.09 1.44 2.15
CA PHE A 151 18.04 0.79 2.95
C PHE A 151 17.55 1.69 4.09
N ASP A 152 16.30 1.47 4.47
CA ASP A 152 15.67 1.95 5.69
C ASP A 152 16.43 1.43 6.91
N THR A 153 16.63 2.28 7.92
CA THR A 153 17.46 1.93 9.10
C THR A 153 16.85 0.81 9.97
N PHE A 154 15.57 0.50 9.76
CA PHE A 154 14.93 -0.66 10.38
C PHE A 154 15.49 -1.98 9.83
N MET A 155 16.09 -2.00 8.64
CA MET A 155 16.70 -3.19 8.05
C MET A 155 17.84 -3.73 8.93
N GLU A 156 18.66 -2.86 9.51
CA GLU A 156 19.77 -3.25 10.39
C GLU A 156 19.33 -3.69 11.80
N SER A 157 18.08 -3.42 12.19
CA SER A 157 17.55 -3.71 13.53
C SER A 157 16.39 -4.71 13.57
N SER A 158 16.09 -5.33 12.42
CA SER A 158 15.04 -6.35 12.27
C SER A 158 15.53 -7.76 12.59
#